data_AF-A0A4W6EZW9-F1
#
_entry.id   AF-A0A4W6EZW9-F1
#
_cell.length_a   1.000
_cell.length_b   1.000
_cell.length_c   1.000
_cell.angle_alpha   90.00
_cell.angle_beta   90.00
_cell.angle_gamma   90.00
#
_symmetry.space_group_name_H-M   'P 1'
#
loop_
_entity.id
_entity.type
_entity.pdbx_description
1 polymer ?
#
loop_
_entity_poly.entity_id
_entity_poly.type
_entity_poly.pdbx_seq_one_letter_code
_entity_poly.pdbx_strand_id
1 'polypeptide(L)'
;CFHYLQQVFVEDVQHLVDSGCGDKFFCKVQDILHKHAQINKGNDDETIARNLKAFNVHRNVNCKEVLRGMTPAGNEILIPKLLDHLKHCIQQIAFRGLEESNLEYGPNHQSCCPNMKTPPAATEFANLWYPL
;
A
#
# COMPACT_ATOMS: atom_id res chain seq x y z
N CYS A 1 -7.58 2.37 -32.39
CA CYS A 1 -7.43 0.99 -31.91
C CYS A 1 -8.03 0.89 -30.51
N PHE A 2 -9.09 0.11 -30.33
CA PHE A 2 -9.60 -0.24 -29.00
C PHE A 2 -8.64 -1.28 -28.40
N HIS A 3 -7.85 -0.88 -27.40
CA HIS A 3 -7.15 -1.84 -26.55
C HIS A 3 -8.22 -2.62 -25.79
N TYR A 4 -8.36 -3.92 -26.09
CA TYR A 4 -9.16 -4.83 -25.30
C TYR A 4 -8.45 -4.98 -23.95
N LEU A 5 -8.86 -4.19 -22.96
CA LEU A 5 -8.44 -4.40 -21.57
C LEU A 5 -9.00 -5.77 -21.17
N GLN A 6 -8.15 -6.81 -21.22
CA GLN A 6 -8.48 -8.07 -20.58
C GLN A 6 -8.80 -7.75 -19.13
N GLN A 7 -10.04 -7.98 -18.75
CA GLN A 7 -10.51 -7.83 -17.38
C GLN A 7 -9.87 -8.95 -16.57
N VAL A 8 -8.77 -8.64 -15.87
CA VAL A 8 -8.09 -9.60 -15.02
C VAL A 8 -8.70 -9.55 -13.63
N PHE A 9 -9.24 -10.69 -13.22
CA PHE A 9 -9.82 -10.93 -11.91
C PHE A 9 -8.76 -11.47 -10.96
N VAL A 10 -8.76 -10.97 -9.73
CA VAL A 10 -7.86 -11.33 -8.63
C VAL A 10 -8.64 -11.37 -7.33
N GLU A 11 -8.07 -12.01 -6.31
CA GLU A 11 -8.72 -12.14 -5.00
C GLU A 11 -9.10 -10.80 -4.37
N ASP A 12 -10.31 -10.71 -3.82
CA ASP A 12 -10.78 -9.54 -3.09
C ASP A 12 -10.16 -9.45 -1.69
N VAL A 13 -9.63 -8.28 -1.38
CA VAL A 13 -8.97 -7.93 -0.12
C VAL A 13 -9.76 -6.93 0.73
N GLN A 14 -11.02 -6.63 0.38
CA GLN A 14 -11.87 -5.68 1.13
C GLN A 14 -11.88 -5.98 2.63
N HIS A 15 -12.02 -7.26 3.02
CA HIS A 15 -12.00 -7.67 4.42
C HIS A 15 -10.73 -7.24 5.20
N LEU A 16 -9.59 -7.08 4.52
CA LEU A 16 -8.34 -6.58 5.11
C LEU A 16 -8.30 -5.05 5.18
N VAL A 17 -8.97 -4.36 4.25
CA VAL A 17 -9.19 -2.91 4.30
C VAL A 17 -10.07 -2.57 5.49
N ASP A 18 -11.19 -3.30 5.66
CA ASP A 18 -12.13 -3.13 6.77
C ASP A 18 -11.47 -3.41 8.13
N SER A 19 -10.45 -4.29 8.14
CA SER A 19 -9.62 -4.58 9.31
C SER A 19 -8.54 -3.51 9.60
N GLY A 20 -8.50 -2.41 8.84
CA GLY A 20 -7.64 -1.25 9.09
C GLY A 20 -6.29 -1.27 8.37
N CYS A 21 -6.20 -1.90 7.20
CA CYS A 21 -4.99 -1.81 6.35
C CYS A 21 -3.69 -2.27 7.05
N GLY A 22 -3.74 -3.37 7.81
CA GLY A 22 -2.55 -3.90 8.50
C GLY A 22 -1.54 -4.61 7.57
N ASP A 23 -0.49 -5.19 8.15
CA ASP A 23 0.58 -5.87 7.40
C ASP A 23 0.08 -6.99 6.48
N LYS A 24 -0.97 -7.70 6.90
CA LYS A 24 -1.66 -8.71 6.08
C LYS A 24 -2.15 -8.14 4.75
N PHE A 25 -2.68 -6.92 4.75
CA PHE A 25 -3.14 -6.25 3.54
C PHE A 25 -1.98 -6.04 2.57
N PHE A 26 -0.92 -5.33 2.99
CA PHE A 26 0.21 -5.01 2.11
C PHE A 26 0.93 -6.26 1.60
N CYS A 27 1.10 -7.27 2.46
CA CYS A 27 1.68 -8.54 2.06
C CYS A 27 0.81 -9.28 1.03
N LYS A 28 -0.51 -9.27 1.22
CA LYS A 28 -1.44 -9.94 0.29
C LYS A 28 -1.48 -9.24 -1.07
N VAL A 29 -1.55 -7.91 -1.10
CA VAL A 29 -1.50 -7.13 -2.34
C VAL A 29 -0.17 -7.34 -3.07
N GLN A 30 0.95 -7.38 -2.33
CA GLN A 30 2.28 -7.69 -2.90
C GLN A 30 2.27 -9.06 -3.59
N ASP A 31 1.73 -10.10 -2.93
CA ASP A 31 1.67 -11.46 -3.47
C ASP A 31 0.79 -11.53 -4.73
N ILE A 32 -0.38 -10.89 -4.72
CA ILE A 32 -1.29 -10.83 -5.88
C ILE A 32 -0.62 -10.16 -7.07
N LEU A 33 -0.08 -8.96 -6.89
CA LEU A 33 0.54 -8.19 -7.98
C LEU A 33 1.81 -8.88 -8.50
N HIS A 34 2.59 -9.51 -7.62
CA HIS A 34 3.77 -10.26 -8.03
C HIS A 34 3.42 -11.49 -8.87
N LYS A 35 2.36 -12.22 -8.52
CA LYS A 35 1.85 -13.34 -9.33
C LYS A 35 1.29 -12.85 -10.66
N HIS A 36 0.56 -11.73 -10.65
CA HIS A 36 0.00 -11.14 -11.84
C HIS A 36 1.08 -10.68 -12.83
N ALA A 37 2.11 -9.97 -12.35
CA ALA A 37 3.22 -9.50 -13.18
C ALA A 37 4.04 -10.63 -13.82
N GLN A 38 4.11 -11.80 -13.17
CA GLN A 38 4.75 -12.99 -13.76
C GLN A 38 3.97 -13.54 -14.97
N ILE A 39 2.64 -13.39 -14.94
CA ILE A 39 1.74 -13.80 -16.02
C ILE A 39 1.74 -12.74 -17.13
N ASN A 40 1.70 -11.45 -16.75
CA ASN A 40 1.64 -10.30 -17.65
C ASN A 40 2.90 -9.43 -17.52
N LYS A 41 4.00 -9.87 -18.16
CA LYS A 41 5.32 -9.22 -18.07
C LYS A 41 5.32 -7.79 -18.63
N GLY A 42 5.96 -6.87 -17.92
CA GLY A 42 6.27 -5.52 -18.40
C GLY A 42 5.21 -4.45 -18.13
N ASN A 43 4.34 -4.65 -17.14
CA ASN A 43 3.33 -3.68 -16.72
C ASN A 43 3.68 -3.00 -15.38
N ASP A 44 2.95 -1.94 -15.04
CA ASP A 44 3.15 -1.15 -13.83
C ASP A 44 2.98 -1.96 -12.54
N ASP A 45 2.25 -3.09 -12.60
CA ASP A 45 2.05 -3.98 -11.46
C ASP A 45 3.36 -4.58 -10.92
N GLU A 46 4.35 -4.82 -11.81
CA GLU A 46 5.67 -5.30 -11.37
C GLU A 46 6.39 -4.25 -10.52
N THR A 47 6.30 -2.98 -10.94
CA THR A 47 6.88 -1.85 -10.20
C THR A 47 6.18 -1.69 -8.86
N ILE A 48 4.85 -1.73 -8.83
CA ILE A 48 4.06 -1.62 -7.60
C ILE A 48 4.39 -2.78 -6.65
N ALA A 49 4.48 -4.02 -7.15
CA ALA A 49 4.85 -5.19 -6.34
C ALA A 49 6.26 -5.06 -5.75
N ARG A 50 7.23 -4.51 -6.49
CA ARG A 50 8.58 -4.23 -5.98
C ARG A 50 8.57 -3.16 -4.90
N ASN A 51 7.79 -2.09 -5.07
CA ASN A 51 7.68 -1.02 -4.07
C ASN A 51 7.01 -1.52 -2.78
N LEU A 52 5.95 -2.33 -2.89
CA LEU A 52 5.33 -3.03 -1.77
C LEU A 52 6.32 -3.94 -1.04
N LYS A 53 7.17 -4.67 -1.78
CA LYS A 53 8.22 -5.50 -1.17
C LYS A 53 9.21 -4.65 -0.38
N ALA A 54 9.70 -3.56 -0.95
CA ALA A 54 10.62 -2.65 -0.26
C ALA A 54 9.96 -2.06 1.01
N PHE A 55 8.70 -1.65 0.91
CA PHE A 55 7.91 -1.14 2.03
C PHE A 55 7.77 -2.17 3.17
N ASN A 56 7.42 -3.42 2.85
CA ASN A 56 7.29 -4.48 3.83
C ASN A 56 8.65 -4.83 4.48
N VAL A 57 9.75 -4.82 3.72
CA VAL A 57 11.10 -5.03 4.26
C VAL A 57 11.48 -3.90 5.21
N HIS A 58 11.23 -2.64 4.85
CA HIS A 58 11.55 -1.49 5.71
C HIS A 58 10.81 -1.56 7.05
N ARG A 59 9.57 -2.07 7.05
CA ARG A 59 8.76 -2.28 8.27
C ARG A 59 9.09 -3.57 9.00
N ASN A 60 10.12 -4.31 8.60
CA ASN A 60 10.52 -5.61 9.16
C ASN A 60 9.39 -6.66 9.12
N VAL A 61 8.54 -6.62 8.11
CA VAL A 61 7.40 -7.53 7.96
C VAL A 61 7.80 -8.77 7.17
N ASN A 62 7.65 -9.96 7.76
CA ASN A 62 7.83 -11.22 7.06
C ASN A 62 6.51 -11.68 6.42
N CYS A 63 6.28 -11.32 5.16
CA CYS A 63 5.05 -11.66 4.46
C CYS A 63 4.76 -13.17 4.38
N LYS A 64 5.78 -14.03 4.39
CA LYS A 64 5.58 -15.49 4.36
C LYS A 64 4.91 -15.99 5.66
N GLU A 65 5.29 -15.41 6.79
CA GLU A 65 4.71 -15.75 8.09
C GLU A 65 3.35 -15.09 8.29
N VAL A 66 3.24 -13.81 7.91
CA VAL A 66 2.00 -13.04 8.02
C VAL A 66 0.85 -13.66 7.21
N LEU A 67 1.15 -14.20 6.02
CA LEU A 67 0.17 -14.86 5.16
C LEU A 67 -0.02 -16.35 5.48
N ARG A 68 0.75 -16.92 6.44
CA ARG A 68 0.67 -18.34 6.76
C ARG A 68 -0.70 -18.70 7.34
N GLY A 69 -1.37 -19.67 6.73
CA GLY A 69 -2.69 -20.13 7.18
C GLY A 69 -3.83 -19.17 6.85
N MET A 70 -3.56 -18.14 6.03
CA MET A 70 -4.62 -17.27 5.52
C MET A 70 -5.46 -18.01 4.49
N THR A 71 -6.76 -18.04 4.69
CA THR A 71 -7.73 -18.57 3.72
C THR A 71 -8.08 -17.48 2.70
N PRO A 72 -8.14 -17.80 1.40
CA PRO A 72 -8.65 -16.87 0.40
C PRO A 72 -10.09 -16.45 0.70
N ALA A 73 -10.44 -15.20 0.41
CA ALA A 73 -11.81 -14.69 0.63
C ALA A 73 -12.86 -15.32 -0.31
N GLY A 74 -12.42 -15.97 -1.40
CA GLY A 74 -13.28 -16.63 -2.38
C GLY A 74 -13.94 -15.70 -3.40
N ASN A 75 -14.04 -14.40 -3.11
CA ASN A 75 -14.51 -13.38 -4.04
C ASN A 75 -13.36 -12.84 -4.89
N GLU A 76 -13.69 -12.39 -6.10
CA GLU A 76 -12.74 -11.81 -7.05
C GLU A 76 -13.13 -10.39 -7.46
N ILE A 77 -12.13 -9.55 -7.69
CA ILE A 77 -12.24 -8.16 -8.14
C ILE A 77 -11.27 -7.90 -9.28
N LEU A 78 -11.46 -6.79 -10.00
CA LEU A 78 -10.52 -6.37 -11.04
C LEU A 78 -9.27 -5.72 -10.43
N ILE A 79 -8.12 -5.83 -11.12
CA ILE A 79 -6.86 -5.15 -10.73
C ILE A 79 -7.06 -3.66 -10.41
N PRO A 80 -7.77 -2.83 -11.22
CA PRO A 80 -7.98 -1.43 -10.87
C PRO A 80 -8.65 -1.23 -9.50
N LYS A 81 -9.63 -2.08 -9.15
CA LYS A 81 -10.29 -2.02 -7.84
C LYS A 81 -9.34 -2.44 -6.70
N LEU A 82 -8.44 -3.40 -6.96
CA LEU A 82 -7.38 -3.75 -6.01
C LEU A 82 -6.43 -2.55 -5.78
N LEU A 83 -6.08 -1.81 -6.84
CA LEU A 83 -5.25 -0.62 -6.75
C LEU A 83 -5.97 0.52 -6.00
N ASP A 84 -7.28 0.66 -6.14
CA ASP A 84 -8.08 1.61 -5.35
C ASP A 84 -8.00 1.30 -3.85
N HIS A 85 -8.12 0.02 -3.47
CA HIS A 85 -7.94 -0.41 -2.08
C HIS A 85 -6.52 -0.09 -1.58
N LEU A 86 -5.50 -0.33 -2.41
CA LEU A 86 -4.11 -0.03 -2.07
C LEU A 86 -3.91 1.47 -1.84
N LYS A 87 -4.39 2.30 -2.76
CA LYS A 87 -4.35 3.77 -2.67
C LYS A 87 -5.01 4.26 -1.39
N HIS A 88 -6.19 3.73 -1.07
CA HIS A 88 -6.89 4.06 0.16
C HIS A 88 -6.06 3.75 1.41
N CYS A 89 -5.47 2.55 1.48
CA CYS A 89 -4.64 2.14 2.62
C CYS A 89 -3.34 2.95 2.75
N ILE A 90 -2.69 3.30 1.63
CA ILE A 90 -1.51 4.18 1.62
C ILE A 90 -1.87 5.56 2.19
N GLN A 91 -3.00 6.13 1.74
CA GLN A 91 -3.49 7.43 2.22
C GLN A 91 -3.79 7.40 3.72
N GLN A 92 -4.39 6.32 4.24
CA GLN A 92 -4.63 6.17 5.68
C GLN A 92 -3.32 6.19 6.48
N ILE A 93 -2.27 5.49 6.04
CA ILE A 93 -0.98 5.47 6.75
C ILE A 93 -0.32 6.84 6.70
N ALA A 94 -0.32 7.48 5.52
CA ALA A 94 0.23 8.81 5.37
C ALA A 94 -0.47 9.81 6.31
N PHE A 95 -1.80 9.72 6.44
CA PHE A 95 -2.57 10.55 7.35
C PHE A 95 -2.23 10.29 8.83
N ARG A 96 -2.13 9.02 9.24
CA ARG A 96 -1.73 8.66 10.62
C ARG A 96 -0.34 9.16 10.98
N GLY A 97 0.61 9.09 10.05
CA GLY A 97 1.96 9.65 10.24
C GLY A 97 1.97 11.18 10.41
N LEU A 98 0.96 11.88 9.90
CA LEU A 98 0.79 13.32 10.14
C LEU A 98 0.14 13.58 11.52
N GLU A 99 -0.78 12.74 12.00
CA GLU A 99 -1.36 12.89 13.34
C GLU A 99 -0.37 12.61 14.47
N GLU A 100 0.50 11.62 14.33
CA GLU A 100 1.54 11.33 15.34
C GLU A 100 2.54 12.48 15.50
N SER A 101 2.77 13.27 14.44
CA SER A 101 3.58 14.50 14.54
C SER A 101 2.88 15.67 15.26
N ASN A 102 1.56 15.58 15.49
CA ASN A 102 0.77 16.60 16.20
C ASN A 102 0.49 16.27 17.67
N LEU A 103 0.77 15.04 18.13
CA LEU A 103 0.52 14.60 19.51
C LEU A 103 1.68 14.91 20.48
N GLU A 104 2.82 15.40 20.00
CA GLU A 104 3.96 15.79 20.85
C GLU A 104 3.96 17.27 21.25
N TYR A 105 3.00 18.08 20.77
CA TYR A 105 2.89 19.50 21.13
C TYR A 105 1.76 19.75 22.13
N GLY A 106 2.11 19.72 23.42
CA GLY A 106 1.32 20.32 24.49
C GLY A 106 1.13 21.84 24.28
N PRO A 107 0.14 22.47 24.93
CA PRO A 107 -0.32 23.80 24.56
C PRO A 107 0.62 24.85 25.14
N ASN A 108 1.66 25.24 24.41
CA ASN A 108 2.20 26.58 24.51
C ASN A 108 3.06 26.92 23.30
N HIS A 109 2.82 28.13 22.80
CA HIS A 109 3.56 28.86 21.78
C HIS A 109 3.20 28.66 20.31
N GLN A 110 2.40 29.64 19.87
CA GLN A 110 2.24 30.11 18.51
C GLN A 110 3.57 30.67 17.97
N SER A 111 4.05 30.14 16.85
CA SER A 111 4.72 30.94 15.82
C SER A 111 4.84 30.14 14.52
N CYS A 112 4.53 30.83 13.44
CA CYS A 112 4.45 30.42 12.04
C CYS A 112 5.55 29.44 11.58
N CYS A 113 5.19 28.56 10.64
CA CYS A 113 6.11 27.77 9.83
C CYS A 113 7.31 28.62 9.37
N PRO A 114 8.53 28.11 9.56
CA PRO A 114 9.29 27.73 8.38
C PRO A 114 10.07 26.42 8.58
N ASN A 115 10.19 25.63 7.51
CA ASN A 115 10.92 24.37 7.42
C ASN A 115 10.31 23.17 8.18
N MET A 116 9.17 22.68 7.71
CA MET A 116 8.93 21.24 7.80
C MET A 116 9.95 20.54 6.90
N LYS A 117 11.10 20.18 7.48
CA LYS A 117 11.89 19.08 6.93
C LYS A 117 10.98 17.87 7.07
N THR A 118 10.38 17.42 5.97
CA THR A 118 9.63 16.17 5.95
C THR A 118 10.48 15.11 6.65
N PRO A 119 9.92 14.36 7.63
CA PRO A 119 10.67 13.27 8.23
C PRO A 119 11.16 12.36 7.09
N PRO A 120 12.39 11.82 7.16
CA PRO A 120 12.97 11.03 6.08
C PRO A 120 12.00 9.94 5.57
N ALA A 121 11.25 9.35 6.50
CA ALA A 121 10.19 8.39 6.24
C ALA A 121 9.08 8.90 5.30
N ALA A 122 8.62 10.16 5.43
CA ALA A 122 7.56 10.70 4.58
C ALA A 122 8.02 10.92 3.13
N THR A 123 9.28 11.33 2.93
CA THR A 123 9.86 11.53 1.59
C THR A 123 10.14 10.19 0.91
N GLU A 124 10.64 9.21 1.66
CA GLU A 124 10.91 7.86 1.18
C GLU A 124 9.61 7.11 0.84
N PHE A 125 8.56 7.30 1.64
CA PHE A 125 7.22 6.79 1.38
C PHE A 125 6.59 7.42 0.13
N ALA A 126 6.66 8.75 -0.04
CA ALA A 126 6.12 9.42 -1.23
C ALA A 126 6.79 8.94 -2.53
N ASN A 127 8.11 8.70 -2.51
CA ASN A 127 8.85 8.21 -3.68
C ASN A 127 8.48 6.76 -4.07
N LEU A 128 8.08 5.92 -3.10
CA LEU A 128 7.63 4.54 -3.36
C LEU A 128 6.23 4.48 -4.00
N TRP A 129 5.45 5.56 -3.90
CA TRP A 129 4.04 5.57 -4.34
C TRP A 129 3.72 6.61 -5.42
N TYR A 130 4.72 7.36 -5.91
CA TYR A 130 4.57 8.28 -7.04
C TYR A 130 3.87 7.71 -8.30
N PRO A 131 3.98 6.40 -8.64
CA PRO A 131 3.23 5.82 -9.76
C PRO A 131 1.74 5.45 -9.48
N LEU A 132 1.16 5.74 -8.30
CA LEU A 132 -0.25 5.45 -7.91
C LEU A 132 -1.08 6.73 -7.65
#